data_AF-T5A6Y6-F1
#
_entry.id   AF-T5A6Y6-F1
#
_cell.length_a   1.000
_cell.length_b   1.000
_cell.length_c   1.000
_cell.angle_alpha   90.00
_cell.angle_beta   90.00
_cell.angle_gamma   90.00
#
_symmetry.space_group_name_H-M   'P 1'
#
loop_
_entity.id
_entity.type
_entity.pdbx_description
1 polymer ?
#
loop_
_entity_poly.entity_id
_entity_poly.type
_entity_poly.pdbx_seq_one_letter_code
_entity_poly.pdbx_strand_id
1 'polypeptide(L)'
;MFAKPRPKKSILPPPTKKRKTTSSVQEITFDDGARQEYLTGFHKRKLERVKHAQEQAAKQARQEKLDARKKAWSIFHLRDERRREVEEHVQTVNRILRESGAVVDPVETEPNDAEEDEWGGFPDKPDLDIIDHEEEYVDEDRYTTVTVETVSVSREGLSKPQVDGDEADDVEAAHPSGLEKEPQKKGRWPAKAKKKKFRYESKIERQLTNSGQRAKSPRQK
;
A
#
# COMPACT_ATOMS: atom_id res chain seq x y z
N MET A 1 -22.73 -49.28 -17.83
CA MET A 1 -23.20 -48.46 -16.69
C MET A 1 -22.53 -47.09 -16.80
N PHE A 2 -23.29 -46.02 -17.05
CA PHE A 2 -22.72 -44.68 -17.21
C PHE A 2 -22.39 -44.07 -15.85
N ALA A 3 -21.11 -43.74 -15.62
CA ALA A 3 -20.67 -43.07 -14.41
C ALA A 3 -21.33 -41.69 -14.30
N LYS A 4 -21.99 -41.41 -13.18
CA LYS A 4 -22.61 -40.10 -12.91
C LYS A 4 -21.51 -39.02 -12.88
N PRO A 5 -21.64 -37.91 -13.62
CA PRO A 5 -20.62 -36.87 -13.64
C PRO A 5 -20.49 -36.22 -12.25
N ARG A 6 -19.25 -35.94 -11.84
CA ARG A 6 -18.96 -35.28 -10.56
C ARG A 6 -19.56 -33.86 -10.54
N PRO A 7 -20.27 -33.45 -9.48
CA PRO A 7 -20.81 -32.10 -9.38
C PRO A 7 -19.67 -31.07 -9.31
N LYS A 8 -19.65 -30.11 -10.23
CA LYS A 8 -18.70 -29.00 -10.25
C LYS A 8 -19.03 -28.06 -9.08
N LYS A 9 -18.10 -27.92 -8.12
CA LYS A 9 -18.17 -26.92 -7.05
C LYS A 9 -17.92 -25.55 -7.69
N SER A 10 -18.82 -24.59 -7.52
CA SER A 10 -18.60 -23.22 -8.01
C SER A 10 -17.42 -22.59 -7.27
N ILE A 11 -16.45 -22.05 -8.02
CA ILE A 11 -15.29 -21.32 -7.47
C ILE A 11 -15.72 -20.00 -6.80
N LEU A 12 -16.93 -19.54 -7.12
CA LEU A 12 -17.50 -18.35 -6.51
C LEU A 12 -17.99 -18.65 -5.09
N PRO A 13 -17.71 -17.74 -4.13
CA PRO A 13 -18.25 -17.87 -2.78
C PRO A 13 -19.78 -17.91 -2.85
N PRO A 14 -20.43 -18.75 -2.04
CA PRO A 14 -21.88 -18.86 -2.06
C PRO A 14 -22.50 -17.49 -1.77
N PRO A 15 -23.58 -17.11 -2.48
CA PRO A 15 -24.21 -15.81 -2.26
C PRO A 15 -24.59 -15.67 -0.79
N THR A 16 -24.17 -14.58 -0.17
CA THR A 16 -24.45 -14.32 1.24
C THR A 16 -25.97 -14.36 1.44
N LYS A 17 -26.43 -15.31 2.26
CA LYS A 17 -27.85 -15.45 2.59
C LYS A 17 -28.37 -14.07 3.00
N LYS A 18 -29.38 -13.56 2.29
CA LYS A 18 -30.08 -12.31 2.65
C LYS A 18 -30.36 -12.39 4.15
N ARG A 19 -29.84 -11.42 4.91
CA ARG A 19 -29.99 -11.36 6.37
C ARG A 19 -31.46 -11.59 6.68
N LYS A 20 -31.77 -12.68 7.38
CA LYS A 20 -33.09 -12.87 7.98
C LYS A 20 -33.29 -11.69 8.92
N THR A 21 -34.37 -10.93 8.74
CA THR A 21 -34.82 -9.90 9.67
C THR A 21 -35.24 -10.59 10.95
N THR A 22 -34.28 -10.95 11.80
CA THR A 22 -34.53 -11.71 13.05
C THR A 22 -35.18 -10.87 14.14
N SER A 23 -35.34 -9.57 13.95
CA SER A 23 -36.15 -8.72 14.82
C SER A 23 -37.60 -8.67 14.33
N SER A 24 -38.27 -9.83 14.28
CA SER A 24 -39.73 -9.86 14.28
C SER A 24 -40.16 -9.58 15.72
N VAL A 25 -40.08 -8.32 16.15
CA VAL A 25 -40.62 -7.90 17.44
C VAL A 25 -42.12 -8.23 17.41
N GLN A 26 -42.54 -9.19 18.25
CA GLN A 26 -43.90 -9.74 18.20
C GLN A 26 -44.95 -8.70 18.64
N GLU A 27 -44.56 -7.77 19.53
CA GLU A 27 -45.44 -6.73 20.05
C GLU A 27 -44.65 -5.43 20.21
N ILE A 28 -45.18 -4.34 19.63
CA ILE A 28 -44.63 -2.99 19.79
C ILE A 28 -45.53 -2.26 20.78
N THR A 29 -45.03 -2.03 21.99
CA THR A 29 -45.71 -1.20 22.98
C THR A 29 -45.44 0.27 22.68
N PHE A 30 -46.52 1.05 22.53
CA PHE A 30 -46.43 2.50 22.35
C PHE A 30 -46.65 3.18 23.70
N ASP A 31 -45.59 3.78 24.23
CA ASP A 31 -45.71 4.70 25.36
C ASP A 31 -45.98 6.12 24.84
N ASP A 32 -47.16 6.64 25.14
CA ASP A 32 -47.56 7.99 24.76
C ASP A 32 -46.70 9.06 25.45
N GLY A 33 -46.16 8.78 26.64
CA GLY A 33 -45.22 9.66 27.34
C GLY A 33 -43.91 9.80 26.59
N ALA A 34 -43.25 8.67 26.27
CA ALA A 34 -42.06 8.65 25.42
C ALA A 34 -42.32 9.30 24.03
N ARG A 35 -43.53 9.14 23.48
CA ARG A 35 -43.92 9.79 22.22
C ARG A 35 -43.99 11.32 22.36
N GLN A 36 -44.57 11.83 23.43
CA GLN A 36 -44.65 13.28 23.69
C GLN A 36 -43.25 13.86 23.93
N GLU A 37 -42.40 13.19 24.70
CA GLU A 37 -41.01 13.58 24.91
C GLU A 37 -40.20 13.52 23.61
N TYR A 38 -40.44 12.51 22.77
CA TYR A 38 -39.83 12.45 21.44
C TYR A 38 -40.30 13.64 20.61
N LEU A 39 -41.59 13.94 20.52
CA LEU A 39 -42.09 15.05 19.70
C LEU A 39 -41.67 16.44 20.20
N THR A 40 -41.55 16.66 21.50
CA THR A 40 -41.20 17.99 22.06
C THR A 40 -39.71 18.15 22.36
N GLY A 41 -39.01 17.06 22.65
CA GLY A 41 -37.60 17.02 23.06
C GLY A 41 -36.59 16.98 21.91
N PHE A 42 -36.82 17.71 20.81
CA PHE A 42 -35.87 17.77 19.68
C PHE A 42 -34.44 18.13 20.08
N HIS A 43 -34.29 19.09 21.01
CA HIS A 43 -32.97 19.49 21.51
C HIS A 43 -32.29 18.37 22.30
N LYS A 44 -33.03 17.69 23.18
CA LYS A 44 -32.53 16.53 23.94
C LYS A 44 -32.02 15.44 22.99
N ARG A 45 -32.80 15.06 21.98
CA ARG A 45 -32.39 14.07 20.96
C ARG A 45 -31.21 14.52 20.10
N LYS A 46 -31.07 15.81 19.84
CA LYS A 46 -29.90 16.33 19.13
C LYS A 46 -28.66 16.16 19.99
N LEU A 47 -28.73 16.51 21.28
CA LEU A 47 -27.63 16.31 22.23
C LEU A 47 -27.31 14.83 22.42
N GLU A 48 -28.32 13.96 22.55
CA GLU A 48 -28.14 12.51 22.65
C GLU A 48 -27.47 11.94 21.42
N ARG A 49 -27.85 12.36 20.21
CA ARG A 49 -27.17 11.93 18.98
C ARG A 49 -25.71 12.36 18.95
N VAL A 50 -25.42 13.58 19.37
CA VAL A 50 -24.04 14.10 19.46
C VAL A 50 -23.24 13.30 20.49
N LYS A 51 -23.80 13.08 21.69
CA LYS A 51 -23.17 12.28 22.74
C LYS A 51 -22.93 10.84 22.29
N HIS A 52 -23.93 10.20 21.70
CA HIS A 52 -23.81 8.84 21.19
C HIS A 52 -22.74 8.75 20.08
N ALA A 53 -22.66 9.74 19.17
CA ALA A 53 -21.59 9.80 18.18
C ALA A 53 -20.20 9.94 18.84
N GLN A 54 -20.08 10.78 19.88
CA GLN A 54 -18.84 10.92 20.66
C GLN A 54 -18.48 9.63 21.39
N GLU A 55 -19.43 8.96 22.02
CA GLU A 55 -19.24 7.69 22.72
C GLU A 55 -18.82 6.57 21.75
N GLN A 56 -19.43 6.50 20.58
CA GLN A 56 -19.03 5.55 19.54
C GLN A 56 -17.62 5.83 19.03
N ALA A 57 -17.27 7.09 18.78
CA ALA A 57 -15.92 7.49 18.39
C ALA A 57 -14.89 7.14 19.49
N ALA A 58 -15.21 7.41 20.76
CA ALA A 58 -14.36 7.05 21.88
C ALA A 58 -14.18 5.53 22.03
N LYS A 59 -15.25 4.76 21.80
CA LYS A 59 -15.20 3.29 21.82
C LYS A 59 -14.32 2.75 20.69
N GLN A 60 -14.45 3.29 19.49
CA GLN A 60 -13.60 2.92 18.34
C GLN A 60 -12.14 3.28 18.60
N ALA A 61 -11.85 4.49 19.07
CA ALA A 61 -10.48 4.91 19.40
C ALA A 61 -9.82 4.00 20.47
N ARG A 62 -10.58 3.55 21.47
CA ARG A 62 -10.08 2.58 22.46
C ARG A 62 -9.78 1.22 21.83
N GLN A 63 -10.64 0.74 20.94
CA GLN A 63 -10.42 -0.53 20.22
C GLN A 63 -9.19 -0.45 19.34
N GLU A 64 -9.03 0.63 18.58
CA GLU A 64 -7.85 0.87 17.73
C GLU A 64 -6.56 0.93 18.55
N LYS A 65 -6.57 1.56 19.72
CA LYS A 65 -5.41 1.58 20.64
C LYS A 65 -5.04 0.18 21.14
N LEU A 66 -6.03 -0.64 21.48
CA LEU A 66 -5.79 -2.03 21.90
C LEU A 66 -5.25 -2.87 20.75
N ASP A 67 -5.78 -2.72 19.55
CA ASP A 67 -5.32 -3.46 18.37
C ASP A 67 -3.92 -3.02 17.95
N ALA A 68 -3.61 -1.73 18.01
CA ALA A 68 -2.26 -1.21 17.81
C ALA A 68 -1.28 -1.78 18.83
N ARG A 69 -1.67 -1.86 20.11
CA ARG A 69 -0.85 -2.48 21.16
C ARG A 69 -0.62 -3.97 20.91
N LYS A 70 -1.65 -4.71 20.49
CA LYS A 70 -1.53 -6.14 20.14
C LYS A 70 -0.60 -6.36 18.95
N LYS A 71 -0.72 -5.54 17.91
CA LYS A 71 0.18 -5.58 16.74
C LYS A 71 1.62 -5.30 17.14
N ALA A 72 1.86 -4.24 17.92
CA ALA A 72 3.19 -3.93 18.43
C ALA A 72 3.77 -5.07 19.27
N TRP A 73 2.96 -5.68 20.14
CA TRP A 73 3.37 -6.84 20.94
C TRP A 73 3.68 -8.06 20.07
N SER A 74 2.86 -8.35 19.05
CA SER A 74 3.11 -9.44 18.10
C SER A 74 4.38 -9.21 17.28
N ILE A 75 4.64 -7.99 16.82
CA ILE A 75 5.87 -7.63 16.11
C ILE A 75 7.08 -7.80 17.04
N PHE A 76 6.97 -7.35 18.29
CA PHE A 76 8.03 -7.53 19.28
C PHE A 76 8.31 -9.00 19.55
N HIS A 77 7.27 -9.82 19.70
CA HIS A 77 7.39 -11.27 19.89
C HIS A 77 8.11 -11.93 18.72
N LEU A 78 7.71 -11.62 17.48
CA LEU A 78 8.36 -12.14 16.29
C LEU A 78 9.84 -11.73 16.20
N ARG A 79 10.16 -10.50 16.61
CA ARG A 79 11.55 -10.03 16.65
C ARG A 79 12.36 -10.79 17.70
N ASP A 80 11.77 -11.07 18.85
CA ASP A 80 12.42 -11.82 19.92
C ASP A 80 12.62 -13.30 19.54
N GLU A 81 11.63 -13.92 18.88
CA GLU A 81 11.74 -15.26 18.30
C GLU A 81 12.89 -15.33 17.30
N ARG A 82 12.93 -14.42 16.31
CA ARG A 82 14.04 -14.37 15.34
C ARG A 82 15.40 -14.18 16.00
N ARG A 83 15.47 -13.37 17.05
CA ARG A 83 16.72 -13.18 17.80
C ARG A 83 17.17 -14.48 18.48
N ARG A 84 16.24 -15.22 19.09
CA ARG A 84 16.55 -16.52 19.70
C ARG A 84 16.94 -17.56 18.66
N GLU A 85 16.26 -17.63 17.53
CA GLU A 85 16.61 -18.54 16.43
C GLU A 85 18.04 -18.29 15.92
N VAL A 86 18.43 -17.02 15.78
CA VAL A 86 19.81 -16.65 15.41
C VAL A 86 20.81 -17.06 16.49
N GLU A 87 20.50 -16.82 17.77
CA GLU A 87 21.36 -17.21 18.88
C GLU A 87 21.53 -18.73 18.98
N GLU A 88 20.44 -19.49 18.85
CA GLU A 88 20.46 -20.96 18.79
C GLU A 88 21.25 -21.47 17.58
N HIS A 89 21.14 -20.80 16.43
CA HIS A 89 21.91 -21.15 15.24
C HIS A 89 23.41 -20.92 15.47
N VAL A 90 23.81 -19.76 16.00
CA VAL A 90 25.22 -19.47 16.33
C VAL A 90 25.75 -20.46 17.36
N GLN A 91 24.99 -20.78 18.41
CA GLN A 91 25.37 -21.79 19.39
C GLN A 91 25.52 -23.18 18.75
N THR A 92 24.64 -23.54 17.81
CA THR A 92 24.70 -24.80 17.08
C THR A 92 25.93 -24.89 16.17
N VAL A 93 26.23 -23.82 15.43
CA VAL A 93 27.44 -23.73 14.58
C VAL A 93 28.69 -23.80 15.45
N ASN A 94 28.76 -23.03 16.55
CA ASN A 94 29.88 -23.07 17.48
C ASN A 94 30.08 -24.46 18.10
N ARG A 95 28.99 -25.18 18.41
CA ARG A 95 29.05 -26.57 18.88
C ARG A 95 29.63 -27.50 17.83
N ILE A 96 29.12 -27.47 16.60
CA ILE A 96 29.63 -28.29 15.49
C ILE A 96 31.10 -27.99 15.23
N LEU A 97 31.50 -26.71 15.29
CA LEU A 97 32.87 -26.29 15.06
C LEU A 97 33.83 -26.80 16.15
N ARG A 98 33.41 -26.74 17.43
CA ARG A 98 34.14 -27.35 18.56
C ARG A 98 34.22 -28.87 18.43
N GLU A 99 33.13 -29.54 18.05
CA GLU A 99 33.08 -30.99 17.83
C GLU A 99 33.97 -31.44 16.66
N SER A 100 34.07 -30.62 15.61
CA SER A 100 34.92 -30.88 14.44
C SER A 100 36.42 -30.62 14.66
N GLY A 101 36.81 -30.09 15.84
CA GLY A 101 38.20 -29.83 16.20
C GLY A 101 38.86 -28.65 15.46
N ALA A 102 38.09 -27.85 14.72
CA ALA A 102 38.61 -26.70 13.96
C ALA A 102 38.79 -25.42 14.81
N VAL A 103 38.25 -25.37 16.03
CA VAL A 103 38.48 -24.29 17.00
C VAL A 103 39.27 -24.82 18.19
N VAL A 104 40.51 -24.37 18.30
CA VAL A 104 41.37 -24.50 19.49
C VAL A 104 40.85 -23.51 20.55
N ASP A 105 40.69 -23.98 21.78
CA ASP A 105 40.24 -23.18 22.92
C ASP A 105 41.25 -22.05 23.21
N PRO A 106 40.85 -20.77 23.35
CA PRO A 106 41.78 -19.66 23.55
C PRO A 106 42.28 -19.54 25.00
N VAL A 107 42.67 -20.65 25.63
CA VAL A 107 43.24 -20.67 27.00
C VAL A 107 44.74 -20.93 27.03
N GLU A 108 45.38 -21.29 25.91
CA GLU A 108 46.86 -21.29 25.80
C GLU A 108 47.31 -20.85 24.42
N THR A 109 47.27 -19.55 24.14
CA THR A 109 48.09 -18.98 23.07
C THR A 109 48.73 -17.71 23.60
N GLU A 110 49.99 -17.88 24.00
CA GLU A 110 51.00 -16.82 24.11
C GLU A 110 50.82 -15.78 23.00
N PRO A 111 51.07 -14.48 23.26
CA PRO A 111 50.89 -13.42 22.27
C PRO A 111 51.92 -13.59 21.15
N ASN A 112 51.57 -14.38 20.14
CA ASN A 112 52.33 -14.47 18.91
C ASN A 112 51.83 -13.36 17.98
N ASP A 113 52.72 -12.41 17.81
CA ASP A 113 52.72 -11.25 16.92
C ASP A 113 52.44 -11.68 15.46
N ALA A 114 51.16 -11.87 15.14
CA ALA A 114 50.70 -12.17 13.79
C ALA A 114 49.72 -11.09 13.37
N GLU A 115 50.32 -10.06 12.79
CA GLU A 115 49.78 -9.00 11.95
C GLU A 115 48.27 -8.79 12.01
N GLU A 116 47.95 -7.68 12.68
CA GLU A 116 46.71 -6.93 12.58
C GLU A 116 46.37 -6.72 11.09
N ASP A 117 45.58 -7.64 10.51
CA ASP A 117 44.85 -7.43 9.26
C ASP A 117 43.81 -6.33 9.52
N GLU A 118 44.34 -5.11 9.62
CA GLU A 118 43.62 -3.87 9.80
C GLU A 118 42.73 -3.70 8.58
N TRP A 119 41.44 -3.99 8.78
CA TRP A 119 40.39 -3.93 7.78
C TRP A 119 40.52 -2.62 6.98
N GLY A 120 41.04 -2.74 5.75
CA GLY A 120 41.20 -1.62 4.83
C GLY A 120 39.83 -1.04 4.54
N GLY A 121 39.53 0.09 5.20
CA GLY A 121 38.21 0.72 5.16
C GLY A 121 37.68 0.92 3.74
N PHE A 122 36.36 1.03 3.62
CA PHE A 122 35.71 1.23 2.34
C PHE A 122 36.39 2.37 1.56
N PRO A 123 36.68 2.17 0.26
CA PRO A 123 37.24 3.23 -0.55
C PRO A 123 36.32 4.45 -0.49
N ASP A 124 36.89 5.63 -0.22
CA ASP A 124 36.17 6.91 -0.08
C ASP A 124 35.45 7.35 -1.38
N LYS A 125 35.66 6.57 -2.45
CA LYS A 125 34.93 6.63 -3.71
C LYS A 125 34.20 5.30 -3.84
N PRO A 126 32.86 5.25 -3.67
CA PRO A 126 32.14 4.07 -4.12
C PRO A 126 32.43 3.91 -5.61
N ASP A 127 32.82 2.72 -6.04
CA ASP A 127 32.85 2.36 -7.46
C ASP A 127 31.41 2.40 -7.96
N LEU A 128 30.97 3.60 -8.35
CA LEU A 128 29.71 3.86 -9.01
C LEU A 128 29.87 3.47 -10.49
N ASP A 129 30.19 2.21 -10.73
CA ASP A 129 29.83 1.62 -12.01
C ASP A 129 28.30 1.77 -12.10
N ILE A 130 27.83 2.48 -13.12
CA ILE A 130 26.41 2.74 -13.34
C ILE A 130 25.80 1.39 -13.72
N ILE A 131 25.40 0.61 -12.72
CA ILE A 131 24.85 -0.71 -12.96
C ILE A 131 23.37 -0.55 -13.30
N ASP A 132 23.08 -0.56 -14.61
CA ASP A 132 21.72 -0.63 -15.15
C ASP A 132 21.17 -2.04 -14.91
N HIS A 133 20.69 -2.28 -13.68
CA HIS A 133 20.14 -3.56 -13.27
C HIS A 133 18.68 -3.68 -13.74
N GLU A 134 18.46 -4.36 -14.86
CA GLU A 134 17.14 -4.79 -15.30
C GLU A 134 16.75 -6.10 -14.60
N GLU A 135 16.09 -6.01 -13.44
CA GLU A 135 15.50 -7.19 -12.77
C GLU A 135 14.05 -7.42 -13.24
N GLU A 136 13.82 -8.51 -13.98
CA GLU A 136 12.48 -8.91 -14.41
C GLU A 136 11.67 -9.50 -13.23
N TYR A 137 10.80 -8.68 -12.63
CA TYR A 137 9.83 -9.17 -11.63
C TYR A 137 8.54 -9.65 -12.31
N VAL A 138 8.31 -10.96 -12.31
CA VAL A 138 7.10 -11.57 -12.88
C VAL A 138 6.01 -11.70 -11.81
N ASP A 139 5.12 -10.72 -11.74
CA ASP A 139 3.81 -10.89 -11.09
C ASP A 139 2.81 -11.38 -12.15
N GLU A 140 2.22 -12.56 -11.92
CA GLU A 140 1.44 -13.38 -12.89
C GLU A 140 0.25 -12.67 -13.59
N ASP A 141 -0.10 -11.44 -13.20
CA ASP A 141 -1.24 -10.71 -13.76
C ASP A 141 -0.95 -9.28 -14.28
N ARG A 142 0.28 -8.72 -14.13
CA ARG A 142 0.63 -7.39 -14.68
C ARG A 142 2.14 -7.24 -14.94
N TYR A 143 2.53 -7.08 -16.20
CA TYR A 143 3.89 -6.70 -16.57
C TYR A 143 4.08 -5.18 -16.41
N THR A 144 4.83 -4.77 -15.40
CA THR A 144 5.32 -3.40 -15.26
C THR A 144 6.83 -3.44 -15.04
N THR A 145 7.61 -2.86 -15.94
CA THR A 145 9.06 -2.74 -15.81
C THR A 145 9.41 -1.54 -14.94
N VAL A 146 10.27 -1.73 -13.94
CA VAL A 146 10.80 -0.65 -13.09
C VAL A 146 12.28 -0.51 -13.39
N THR A 147 12.70 0.64 -13.91
CA THR A 147 14.10 0.98 -14.18
C THR A 147 14.67 1.75 -13.00
N VAL A 148 15.79 1.30 -12.44
CA VAL A 148 16.45 1.93 -11.30
C VAL A 148 17.64 2.75 -11.80
N GLU A 149 17.46 4.07 -11.91
CA GLU A 149 18.53 4.99 -12.30
C GLU A 149 19.24 5.58 -11.07
N THR A 150 20.57 5.71 -11.12
CA THR A 150 21.36 6.37 -10.07
C THR A 150 21.22 7.89 -10.16
N VAL A 151 20.81 8.54 -9.07
CA VAL A 151 20.61 10.00 -9.00
C VAL A 151 21.45 10.58 -7.87
N SER A 152 22.16 11.68 -8.11
CA SER A 152 22.96 12.37 -7.08
C SER A 152 22.06 13.32 -6.26
N VAL A 153 22.24 13.31 -4.94
CA VAL A 153 21.43 14.12 -4.00
C VAL A 153 22.23 15.36 -3.61
N SER A 154 21.87 16.52 -4.15
CA SER A 154 22.46 17.82 -3.81
C SER A 154 21.47 18.67 -3.00
N ARG A 155 21.96 19.75 -2.37
CA ARG A 155 21.12 20.66 -1.56
C ARG A 155 19.99 21.34 -2.35
N GLU A 156 20.08 21.36 -3.67
CA GLU A 156 19.08 21.87 -4.59
C GLU A 156 18.08 20.79 -5.08
N GLY A 157 18.38 19.50 -4.89
CA GLY A 157 17.49 18.41 -5.28
C GLY A 157 18.22 17.17 -5.83
N LEU A 158 17.43 16.31 -6.49
CA LEU A 158 17.86 15.08 -7.16
C LEU A 158 18.31 15.41 -8.59
N SER A 159 19.61 15.27 -8.90
CA SER A 159 20.20 15.53 -10.21
C SER A 159 20.73 14.24 -10.85
N LYS A 160 20.41 14.00 -12.13
CA LYS A 160 21.05 12.89 -12.88
C LYS A 160 22.49 13.30 -13.20
N PRO A 161 23.51 12.46 -12.95
CA PRO A 161 24.89 12.78 -13.29
C PRO A 161 25.03 12.91 -14.82
N GLN A 162 25.50 14.07 -15.28
CA GLN A 162 25.82 14.32 -16.69
C GLN A 162 27.18 13.69 -16.98
N VAL A 163 27.22 12.75 -17.92
CA VAL A 163 28.46 12.14 -18.43
C VAL A 163 28.96 13.02 -19.57
N ASP A 164 30.11 13.66 -19.40
CA ASP A 164 30.75 14.44 -20.45
C ASP A 164 31.30 13.51 -21.54
N GLY A 165 30.77 13.68 -22.75
CA GLY A 165 31.17 13.00 -23.98
C GLY A 165 30.58 13.72 -25.19
N ASP A 166 31.21 14.86 -25.54
CA ASP A 166 31.20 15.62 -26.80
C ASP A 166 29.98 15.54 -27.74
N GLU A 167 29.23 16.65 -27.89
CA GLU A 167 29.27 17.50 -29.10
C GLU A 167 28.51 18.82 -28.86
N ALA A 168 29.09 19.90 -29.38
CA ALA A 168 28.62 21.28 -29.27
C ALA A 168 27.32 21.54 -30.04
N ASP A 169 26.43 22.38 -29.51
CA ASP A 169 26.19 23.70 -30.08
C ASP A 169 25.46 24.62 -29.09
N ASP A 170 25.90 25.86 -29.07
CA ASP A 170 25.38 26.99 -28.32
C ASP A 170 24.16 27.57 -29.06
N VAL A 171 23.01 27.74 -28.39
CA VAL A 171 22.13 28.92 -28.57
C VAL A 171 20.98 28.92 -27.56
N GLU A 172 21.08 29.89 -26.64
CA GLU A 172 20.12 30.97 -26.37
C GLU A 172 18.59 30.76 -26.50
N ALA A 173 17.92 31.47 -25.60
CA ALA A 173 16.48 31.52 -25.41
C ALA A 173 15.69 31.98 -26.64
N ALA A 174 14.48 31.42 -26.84
CA ALA A 174 13.22 32.15 -27.07
C ALA A 174 12.08 31.23 -27.53
N HIS A 175 10.86 31.56 -27.10
CA HIS A 175 9.58 30.99 -27.52
C HIS A 175 9.41 30.85 -29.05
N PRO A 176 8.49 29.96 -29.49
CA PRO A 176 7.62 30.34 -30.58
C PRO A 176 6.14 30.05 -30.32
N SER A 177 5.37 31.14 -30.32
CA SER A 177 4.00 31.20 -30.83
C SER A 177 3.98 31.10 -32.35
N GLY A 178 3.01 30.41 -32.95
CA GLY A 178 2.80 30.33 -34.40
C GLY A 178 2.20 28.96 -34.77
N LEU A 179 0.88 28.75 -34.85
CA LEU A 179 -0.04 29.19 -35.91
C LEU A 179 0.46 28.88 -37.33
N GLU A 180 0.30 27.63 -37.75
CA GLU A 180 0.19 27.29 -39.17
C GLU A 180 -1.07 26.46 -39.44
N LYS A 181 -1.82 26.93 -40.45
CA LYS A 181 -3.13 26.43 -40.89
C LYS A 181 -2.93 25.54 -42.10
N GLU A 182 -3.37 24.30 -42.02
CA GLU A 182 -3.58 23.42 -43.17
C GLU A 182 -4.97 23.66 -43.83
N PRO A 183 -5.10 23.47 -45.16
CA PRO A 183 -6.18 24.04 -45.95
C PRO A 183 -7.52 23.29 -45.82
N GLN A 184 -8.58 24.09 -45.71
CA GLN A 184 -9.96 23.65 -45.58
C GLN A 184 -10.47 22.95 -46.85
N LYS A 185 -10.79 21.66 -46.74
CA LYS A 185 -11.77 21.02 -47.63
C LYS A 185 -13.17 21.43 -47.17
N LYS A 186 -13.75 22.43 -47.86
CA LYS A 186 -15.17 22.79 -47.72
C LYS A 186 -16.04 21.62 -48.18
N GLY A 187 -17.01 21.23 -47.35
CA GLY A 187 -18.15 20.44 -47.80
C GLY A 187 -18.56 19.21 -46.99
N ARG A 188 -18.42 19.20 -45.66
CA ARG A 188 -19.26 18.33 -44.83
C ARG A 188 -19.57 19.00 -43.50
N TRP A 189 -20.85 19.25 -43.26
CA TRP A 189 -21.34 19.64 -41.93
C TRP A 189 -20.82 18.64 -40.89
N PRO A 190 -20.34 19.08 -39.71
CA PRO A 190 -19.91 18.16 -38.67
C PRO A 190 -21.08 17.24 -38.34
N ALA A 191 -20.86 15.94 -38.45
CA ALA A 191 -21.89 14.96 -38.09
C ALA A 191 -22.28 15.22 -36.64
N LYS A 192 -23.57 15.50 -36.39
CA LYS A 192 -24.08 15.71 -35.03
C LYS A 192 -23.66 14.51 -34.19
N ALA A 193 -22.91 14.76 -33.12
CA ALA A 193 -22.50 13.70 -32.19
C ALA A 193 -23.76 12.96 -31.74
N LYS A 194 -23.78 11.64 -31.94
CA LYS A 194 -24.91 10.82 -31.51
C LYS A 194 -25.10 11.06 -30.02
N LYS A 195 -26.30 11.52 -29.62
CA LYS A 195 -26.63 11.69 -28.21
C LYS A 195 -26.27 10.38 -27.51
N LYS A 196 -25.41 10.46 -26.50
CA LYS A 196 -25.05 9.27 -25.70
C LYS A 196 -26.38 8.71 -25.19
N LYS A 197 -26.70 7.48 -25.59
CA LYS A 197 -27.88 6.81 -25.05
C LYS A 197 -27.63 6.72 -23.56
N PHE A 198 -28.41 7.46 -22.77
CA PHE A 198 -28.36 7.31 -21.33
C PHE A 198 -28.71 5.84 -21.07
N ARG A 199 -27.75 5.13 -20.50
CA ARG A 199 -28.00 3.84 -19.91
C ARG A 199 -27.69 4.01 -18.45
N TYR A 200 -28.52 3.40 -17.62
CA TYR A 200 -28.21 3.32 -16.21
C TYR A 200 -26.90 2.55 -16.08
N GLU A 201 -25.94 3.20 -15.44
CA GLU A 201 -24.72 2.56 -14.97
C GLU A 201 -25.10 1.33 -14.15
N SER A 202 -24.40 0.23 -14.40
CA SER A 202 -24.56 -0.98 -13.60
C SER A 202 -24.22 -0.66 -12.14
N LYS A 203 -24.67 -1.50 -11.20
CA LYS A 203 -24.43 -1.25 -9.77
C LYS A 203 -22.93 -1.10 -9.44
N ILE A 204 -22.07 -1.80 -10.17
CA ILE A 204 -20.61 -1.78 -10.02
C ILE A 204 -20.03 -0.47 -10.58
N GLU A 205 -20.44 -0.08 -11.79
CA GLU A 205 -20.05 1.20 -12.39
C GLU A 205 -20.45 2.37 -11.49
N ARG A 206 -21.67 2.35 -10.93
CA ARG A 206 -22.15 3.38 -9.99
C ARG A 206 -21.32 3.48 -8.73
N GLN A 207 -20.72 2.39 -8.27
CA GLN A 207 -19.84 2.43 -7.09
C GLN A 207 -18.47 3.04 -7.43
N LEU A 208 -17.93 2.73 -8.60
CA LEU A 208 -16.67 3.31 -9.09
C LEU A 208 -16.80 4.79 -9.42
N THR A 209 -17.92 5.21 -10.02
CA THR A 209 -18.19 6.63 -10.30
C THR A 209 -18.35 7.42 -9.01
N ASN A 210 -19.12 6.90 -8.04
CA ASN A 210 -19.27 7.52 -6.73
C ASN A 210 -17.96 7.59 -5.94
N SER A 211 -17.13 6.54 -5.95
CA SER A 211 -15.84 6.58 -5.25
C SER A 211 -14.91 7.62 -5.87
N GLY A 212 -14.86 7.69 -7.21
CA GLY A 212 -14.10 8.70 -7.94
C GLY A 212 -14.59 10.13 -7.68
N GLN A 213 -15.91 10.35 -7.63
CA GLN A 213 -16.47 11.67 -7.29
C GLN A 213 -16.17 12.07 -5.85
N ARG A 214 -16.24 11.13 -4.90
CA ARG A 214 -15.91 11.40 -3.49
C ARG A 214 -14.44 11.74 -3.29
N ALA A 215 -13.55 11.12 -4.07
CA ALA A 215 -12.12 11.45 -4.05
C ALA A 215 -11.82 12.83 -4.64
N LYS A 216 -12.61 13.26 -5.64
CA LYS A 216 -12.46 14.56 -6.32
C LYS A 216 -13.15 15.72 -5.60
N SER A 217 -14.14 15.44 -4.76
CA SER A 217 -14.79 16.48 -3.96
C SER A 217 -13.81 16.99 -2.91
N PRO A 218 -13.48 18.30 -2.89
CA PRO A 218 -12.71 18.86 -1.80
C PRO A 218 -13.47 18.63 -0.49
N ARG A 219 -12.77 18.16 0.54
CA ARG A 219 -13.31 18.13 1.90
C ARG A 219 -13.50 19.58 2.31
N GLN A 220 -14.75 20.05 2.31
CA GLN A 220 -15.06 21.34 2.90
C GLN A 220 -14.60 21.31 4.36
N LYS A 221 -13.68 22.22 4.69
CA LYS A 221 -13.17 22.42 6.04
C LYS A 221 -14.22 23.11 6.90
#